data_AF-I7J0N9-F1
#
_entry.id   AF-I7J0N9-F1
#
_cell.length_a   1.000
_cell.length_b   1.000
_cell.length_c   1.000
_cell.angle_alpha   90.00
_cell.angle_beta   90.00
_cell.angle_gamma   90.00
#
_symmetry.space_group_name_H-M   'P 1'
#
loop_
_entity.id
_entity.type
_entity.pdbx_description
1 polymer ?
#
loop_
_entity_poly.entity_id
_entity_poly.type
_entity_poly.pdbx_seq_one_letter_code
_entity_poly.pdbx_strand_id
1 'polypeptide(L)'
;MRFMQVMEKIDDFLKNTPEDIFEFSIELEDILVDDYDEMQSEQPLATYYLSQEVPGICASAEPGMSKTEIDKFKKRLQSQSFCLS
;
A
#
# COMPACT_ATOMS: atom_id res chain seq x y z
N MET A 1 -15.18 7.55 -1.11
CA MET A 1 -15.12 6.19 -0.59
C MET A 1 -13.87 5.44 -1.03
N ARG A 2 -13.32 5.70 -2.23
CA ARG A 2 -12.19 4.92 -2.77
C ARG A 2 -10.95 5.00 -1.88
N PHE A 3 -10.65 6.18 -1.35
CA PHE A 3 -9.53 6.35 -0.43
C PHE A 3 -9.66 5.46 0.81
N MET A 4 -10.84 5.42 1.43
CA MET A 4 -11.07 4.58 2.62
C MET A 4 -10.94 3.09 2.30
N GLN A 5 -11.40 2.64 1.13
CA GLN A 5 -11.24 1.24 0.71
C GLN A 5 -9.75 0.85 0.57
N VAL A 6 -8.92 1.75 0.04
CA VAL A 6 -7.47 1.53 -0.04
C VAL A 6 -6.84 1.45 1.34
N MET A 7 -7.23 2.34 2.26
CA MET A 7 -6.74 2.31 3.63
C MET A 7 -7.18 1.05 4.39
N GLU A 8 -8.42 0.59 4.18
CA GLU A 8 -8.92 -0.68 4.73
C GLU A 8 -8.12 -1.87 4.17
N LYS A 9 -7.80 -1.87 2.87
CA LYS A 9 -6.97 -2.91 2.25
C LYS A 9 -5.55 -2.93 2.83
N ILE A 10 -4.94 -1.77 3.02
CA ILE A 10 -3.62 -1.65 3.67
C ILE A 10 -3.69 -2.13 5.12
N ASP A 11 -4.70 -1.70 5.89
CA ASP A 11 -4.86 -2.09 7.30
C ASP A 11 -5.09 -3.60 7.46
N ASP A 12 -5.91 -4.22 6.59
CA ASP A 12 -6.10 -5.66 6.57
C ASP A 12 -4.79 -6.40 6.26
N PHE A 13 -4.02 -5.97 5.25
CA PHE A 13 -2.70 -6.54 4.98
C PHE A 13 -1.72 -6.40 6.15
N LEU A 14 -1.72 -5.26 6.84
CA LEU A 14 -0.88 -5.03 8.01
C LEU A 14 -1.29 -5.91 9.20
N LYS A 15 -2.56 -6.31 9.32
CA LYS A 15 -3.05 -7.19 10.39
C LYS A 15 -2.92 -8.67 10.03
N ASN A 16 -3.23 -9.00 8.78
CA ASN A 16 -3.41 -10.36 8.25
C ASN A 16 -2.46 -10.60 7.08
N THR A 17 -1.17 -10.37 7.31
CA THR A 17 -0.14 -10.44 6.24
C THR A 17 -0.05 -11.87 5.68
N PRO A 18 -0.26 -12.08 4.36
CA PRO A 18 -0.16 -13.38 3.73
C PRO A 18 1.30 -13.87 3.64
N GLU A 19 1.48 -15.17 3.36
CA GLU A 19 2.82 -15.75 3.14
C GLU A 19 3.46 -15.28 1.82
N ASP A 20 2.64 -14.96 0.82
CA ASP A 20 3.07 -14.33 -0.43
C ASP A 20 2.36 -12.98 -0.56
N ILE A 21 3.14 -11.92 -0.81
CA ILE A 21 2.66 -10.54 -0.87
C ILE A 21 2.66 -9.99 -2.30
N PHE A 22 3.09 -10.77 -3.29
CA PHE A 22 3.31 -10.29 -4.65
C PHE A 22 2.01 -9.80 -5.30
N GLU A 23 0.93 -10.59 -5.26
CA GLU A 23 -0.37 -10.17 -5.80
C GLU A 23 -0.91 -8.92 -5.09
N PHE A 24 -0.80 -8.86 -3.77
CA PHE A 24 -1.19 -7.68 -3.01
C PHE A 24 -0.43 -6.43 -3.46
N SER A 25 0.88 -6.54 -3.71
CA SER A 25 1.71 -5.41 -4.11
C SER A 25 1.32 -4.85 -5.46
N ILE A 26 1.04 -5.71 -6.44
CA ILE A 26 0.57 -5.31 -7.77
C ILE A 26 -0.78 -4.62 -7.65
N GLU A 27 -1.74 -5.24 -6.96
CA GLU A 27 -3.07 -4.67 -6.79
C GLU A 27 -3.03 -3.30 -6.11
N LEU A 28 -2.19 -3.12 -5.08
CA LEU A 28 -2.09 -1.85 -4.39
C LEU A 28 -1.46 -0.77 -5.30
N GLU A 29 -0.42 -1.11 -6.07
CA GLU A 29 0.20 -0.19 -7.02
C GLU A 29 -0.79 0.23 -8.11
N ASP A 30 -1.48 -0.72 -8.73
CA ASP A 30 -2.48 -0.47 -9.78
C ASP A 30 -3.57 0.47 -9.28
N ILE A 31 -4.13 0.23 -8.09
CA ILE A 31 -5.19 1.08 -7.51
C ILE A 31 -4.69 2.51 -7.27
N LEU A 32 -3.45 2.69 -6.79
CA LEU A 32 -2.89 4.01 -6.53
C LEU A 32 -2.65 4.84 -7.80
N VAL A 33 -2.55 4.17 -8.96
CA VAL A 33 -2.39 4.81 -10.27
C VAL A 33 -3.74 5.01 -10.94
N ASP A 34 -4.53 3.94 -11.05
CA ASP A 34 -5.79 3.94 -11.80
C ASP A 34 -6.85 4.84 -11.14
N ASP A 35 -6.89 4.87 -9.81
CA ASP A 35 -7.90 5.61 -9.04
C ASP A 35 -7.35 6.87 -8.38
N TYR A 36 -6.16 7.34 -8.81
CA TYR A 36 -5.49 8.49 -8.21
C TYR A 36 -6.40 9.72 -8.16
N ASP A 37 -7.07 10.07 -9.26
CA ASP A 37 -7.93 11.26 -9.33
C ASP A 37 -9.13 11.17 -8.38
N GLU A 38 -9.74 9.99 -8.25
CA GLU A 38 -10.85 9.76 -7.34
C GLU A 38 -10.38 9.89 -5.89
N MET A 39 -9.30 9.20 -5.53
CA MET A 39 -8.68 9.29 -4.20
C MET A 39 -8.21 10.71 -3.89
N GLN A 40 -7.68 11.43 -4.86
CA GLN A 40 -7.19 12.80 -4.72
C GLN A 40 -8.34 13.77 -4.47
N SER A 41 -9.50 13.55 -5.09
CA SER A 41 -10.70 14.36 -4.86
C SER A 41 -11.25 14.18 -3.43
N GLU A 42 -11.05 13.00 -2.84
CA GLU A 42 -11.55 12.67 -1.49
C GLU A 42 -10.59 13.11 -0.38
N GLN A 43 -9.30 12.82 -0.52
CA GLN A 43 -8.26 13.09 0.47
C GLN A 43 -6.97 13.57 -0.21
N PRO A 44 -6.90 14.85 -0.64
CA PRO A 44 -5.85 15.33 -1.53
C PRO A 44 -4.42 15.20 -0.97
N LEU A 45 -4.23 15.49 0.31
CA LEU A 45 -2.91 15.41 0.93
C LEU A 45 -2.49 13.96 1.17
N ALA A 46 -3.41 13.12 1.62
CA ALA A 46 -3.09 11.74 1.94
C ALA A 46 -2.80 10.93 0.67
N THR A 47 -3.58 11.11 -0.38
CA THR A 47 -3.35 10.49 -1.69
C THR A 47 -2.01 10.91 -2.29
N TYR A 48 -1.66 12.20 -2.21
CA TYR A 48 -0.35 12.68 -2.63
C TYR A 48 0.79 11.90 -1.94
N TYR A 49 0.78 11.80 -0.60
CA TYR A 49 1.84 11.08 0.11
C TYR A 49 1.87 9.58 -0.17
N LEU A 50 0.70 8.92 -0.29
CA LEU A 50 0.65 7.52 -0.72
C LEU A 50 1.34 7.34 -2.07
N SER A 51 1.06 8.21 -3.04
CA SER A 51 1.62 8.11 -4.40
C SER A 51 3.13 8.32 -4.48
N GLN A 52 3.76 8.97 -3.49
CA GLN A 52 5.21 9.24 -3.54
C GLN A 52 6.05 7.99 -3.25
N GLU A 53 5.69 7.23 -2.23
CA GLU A 53 6.55 6.17 -1.68
C GLU A 53 5.95 4.77 -1.83
N VAL A 54 4.61 4.64 -1.80
CA VAL A 54 3.96 3.32 -1.79
C VAL A 54 4.18 2.54 -3.09
N PRO A 55 4.14 3.13 -4.30
CA PRO A 55 4.49 2.41 -5.53
C PRO A 55 5.91 1.82 -5.47
N GLY A 56 6.90 2.58 -4.96
CA GLY A 56 8.27 2.09 -4.78
C GLY A 56 8.43 1.04 -3.68
N ILE A 57 7.50 0.95 -2.73
CA ILE A 57 7.42 -0.16 -1.78
C ILE A 57 6.86 -1.39 -2.50
N CYS A 58 5.76 -1.25 -3.25
CA CYS A 58 5.12 -2.32 -4.01
C CYS A 58 6.08 -2.96 -5.01
N ALA A 59 6.83 -2.15 -5.78
CA ALA A 59 7.83 -2.62 -6.74
C ALA A 59 9.01 -3.40 -6.12
N SER A 60 9.14 -3.44 -4.79
CA SER A 60 10.15 -4.26 -4.10
C SER A 60 9.66 -5.65 -3.70
N ALA A 61 8.38 -5.95 -3.93
CA ALA A 61 7.82 -7.26 -3.70
C ALA A 61 8.11 -8.19 -4.88
N GLU A 62 8.53 -9.41 -4.57
CA GLU A 62 8.86 -10.45 -5.55
C GLU A 62 8.23 -11.78 -5.12
N PRO A 63 7.94 -12.70 -6.05
CA PRO A 63 7.45 -14.03 -5.70
C PRO A 63 8.43 -14.79 -4.79
N GLY A 64 7.92 -15.39 -3.71
CA GLY A 64 8.71 -16.24 -2.81
C GLY A 64 9.63 -15.51 -1.83
N MET A 65 9.36 -14.23 -1.54
CA MET A 65 10.06 -13.49 -0.49
C MET A 65 10.08 -14.22 0.85
N SER A 66 11.20 -14.10 1.58
CA SER A 66 11.30 -14.60 2.93
C SER A 66 10.47 -13.77 3.92
N LYS A 67 10.13 -14.36 5.07
CA LYS A 67 9.43 -13.66 6.16
C LYS A 67 10.13 -12.35 6.57
N THR A 68 11.47 -12.34 6.59
CA THR A 68 12.24 -11.14 6.94
C THR A 68 12.12 -10.03 5.89
N GLU A 69 11.99 -10.37 4.62
CA GLU A 69 11.78 -9.40 3.55
C GLU A 69 10.35 -8.87 3.58
N ILE A 70 9.36 -9.74 3.81
CA ILE A 70 7.96 -9.36 4.02
C ILE A 70 7.81 -8.43 5.24
N ASP A 71 8.50 -8.71 6.35
CA ASP A 71 8.50 -7.83 7.53
C ASP A 71 9.09 -6.44 7.24
N LYS A 72 10.11 -6.36 6.38
CA LYS A 72 10.69 -5.07 5.95
C LYS A 72 9.71 -4.31 5.06
N PHE A 73 9.06 -4.99 4.11
CA PHE A 73 8.00 -4.42 3.29
C PHE A 73 6.89 -3.84 4.17
N LYS A 74 6.38 -4.65 5.09
CA LYS A 74 5.32 -4.29 6.03
C LYS A 74 5.67 -3.05 6.86
N LYS A 75 6.88 -2.97 7.41
CA LYS A 75 7.34 -1.80 8.17
C LYS A 75 7.40 -0.53 7.34
N ARG A 76 7.87 -0.62 6.09
CA ARG A 76 7.89 0.53 5.17
C ARG A 76 6.48 0.98 4.81
N LEU A 77 5.58 0.04 4.52
CA LEU A 77 4.19 0.36 4.20
C LEU A 77 3.48 1.00 5.42
N GLN A 78 3.70 0.44 6.61
CA GLN A 78 3.16 0.97 7.85
C GLN A 78 3.63 2.40 8.14
N SER A 79 4.92 2.71 7.92
CA SER A 79 5.40 4.07 8.15
C SER A 79 4.74 5.10 7.23
N GLN A 80 4.38 4.71 6.01
CA GLN A 80 3.67 5.60 5.08
C GLN A 80 2.18 5.72 5.43
N SER A 81 1.53 4.65 5.90
CA SER A 81 0.10 4.66 6.22
C SER A 81 -0.23 5.44 7.50
N PHE A 82 0.63 5.41 8.52
CA PHE A 82 0.42 6.13 9.80
C PHE A 82 0.80 7.61 9.75
N CYS A 83 1.52 8.08 8.74
CA CYS A 83 1.72 9.51 8.51
C CYS A 83 0.45 10.24 8.03
N LEU A 84 -0.63 9.49 7.78
CA LEU A 84 -1.88 9.97 7.19
C LEU A 84 -3.08 9.95 8.16
N SER A 85 -2.89 9.40 9.36
CA SER A 85 -3.88 9.32 10.46
C SER A 85 -3.66 10.40 11.49
#